data_AF-A0A1U7VP66-F1
#
_entry.id   AF-A0A1U7VP66-F1
#
_cell.length_a   1.000
_cell.length_b   1.000
_cell.length_c   1.000
_cell.angle_alpha   90.00
_cell.angle_beta   90.00
_cell.angle_gamma   90.00
#
_symmetry.space_group_name_H-M   'P 1'
#
loop_
_entity.id
_entity.type
_entity.pdbx_description
1 polymer ?
#
loop_
_entity_poly.entity_id
_entity_poly.type
_entity_poly.pdbx_seq_one_letter_code
_entity_poly.pdbx_strand_id
1 'polypeptide(L)'
;VVAVKQLDRNGLQGNKEFLVEVLMLSLLHHSNLVNLIGYCADGDQRLLVYEYMPLGSLEDHLLDLSPGQSPLDWYTRMKIALDAAKGLEYLHDKANPPVIYRDLKSSNILLDKEYNAKLSDFGLAKLGPVGDNTHVSSRVMGTYGYCAPEYQRTGQLTVKSDVYSFGVVLLELITGKRAVDITKDGHEQNLVTWAEPILKDTSRYIELADPLLEDDFPKKNFNQAVAVAAMCLQDDAAVRPLISDVVTALSFLGQEPYNNIGLIGSSPINNNTTTSHKSQVPIVENHKEKEEEEISVVERQRAVAEAIEWGSNSRNTMQDH
;
A
#
# COMPACT_ATOMS: atom_id res chain seq x y z
N VAL A 1 17.41 9.34 14.79
CA VAL A 1 17.87 9.23 13.39
C VAL A 1 16.66 9.50 12.51
N VAL A 2 16.80 10.26 11.42
CA VAL A 2 15.71 10.62 10.50
C VAL A 2 16.16 10.40 9.05
N ALA A 3 15.21 10.23 8.13
CA ALA A 3 15.47 10.27 6.70
C ALA A 3 15.12 11.67 6.16
N VAL A 4 16.00 12.27 5.37
CA VAL A 4 15.76 13.59 4.74
C VAL A 4 15.78 13.43 3.23
N LYS A 5 14.63 13.61 2.58
CA LYS A 5 14.49 13.63 1.12
C LYS A 5 14.61 15.08 0.65
N GLN A 6 15.62 15.37 -0.17
CA GLN A 6 15.78 16.65 -0.85
C GLN A 6 15.26 16.50 -2.28
N LEU A 7 14.22 17.27 -2.63
CA LEU A 7 13.65 17.24 -3.97
C LEU A 7 14.45 18.12 -4.93
N ASP A 8 14.57 17.67 -6.18
CA ASP A 8 15.39 18.31 -7.18
C ASP A 8 14.79 19.66 -7.63
N ARG A 9 15.66 20.65 -7.79
CA ARG A 9 15.34 22.09 -7.89
C ARG A 9 14.76 22.51 -9.24
N ASN A 10 15.03 21.73 -10.28
CA ASN A 10 14.84 22.18 -11.67
C ASN A 10 13.54 21.68 -12.33
N GLY A 11 12.72 20.90 -11.62
CA GLY A 11 11.49 20.33 -12.15
C GLY A 11 10.24 20.99 -11.59
N LEU A 12 9.40 21.58 -12.46
CA LEU A 12 8.02 21.94 -12.11
C LEU A 12 7.21 20.77 -11.51
N GLN A 13 7.61 19.55 -11.86
CA GLN A 13 7.05 18.31 -11.32
C GLN A 13 7.46 18.08 -9.85
N GLY A 14 8.73 18.28 -9.49
CA GLY A 14 9.22 18.08 -8.12
C GLY A 14 8.58 19.02 -7.10
N ASN A 15 8.31 20.27 -7.48
CA ASN A 15 7.57 21.21 -6.62
C ASN A 15 6.11 20.78 -6.39
N LYS A 16 5.45 20.19 -7.40
CA LYS A 16 4.07 19.67 -7.25
C LYS A 16 4.06 18.44 -6.35
N GLU A 17 4.99 17.52 -6.56
CA GLU A 17 5.14 16.31 -5.74
C GLU A 17 5.43 16.67 -4.29
N PHE A 18 6.29 17.66 -4.03
CA PHE A 18 6.53 18.19 -2.69
C PHE A 18 5.23 18.60 -1.99
N LEU A 19 4.44 19.47 -2.62
CA LEU A 19 3.21 20.00 -2.03
C LEU A 19 2.18 18.89 -1.79
N VAL A 20 2.05 17.96 -2.75
CA VAL A 20 1.16 16.80 -2.62
C VAL A 20 1.61 15.95 -1.43
N GLU A 21 2.90 15.64 -1.33
CA GLU A 21 3.42 14.78 -0.28
C GLU A 21 3.28 15.41 1.12
N VAL A 22 3.55 16.71 1.26
CA VAL A 22 3.28 17.46 2.51
C VAL A 22 1.79 17.41 2.85
N LEU A 23 0.90 17.70 1.90
CA LEU A 23 -0.54 17.71 2.13
C LEU A 23 -1.06 16.33 2.54
N MET A 24 -0.68 15.28 1.80
CA MET A 24 -1.15 13.92 2.04
C MET A 24 -0.69 13.42 3.40
N LEU A 25 0.61 13.51 3.70
CA LEU A 25 1.16 12.97 4.95
C LEU A 25 0.87 13.84 6.18
N SER A 26 0.49 15.10 6.01
CA SER A 26 -0.04 15.90 7.13
C SER A 26 -1.46 15.51 7.52
N LEU A 27 -2.21 14.87 6.61
CA LEU A 27 -3.62 14.51 6.80
C LEU A 27 -3.83 13.01 7.03
N LEU A 28 -2.85 12.18 6.68
CA LEU A 28 -2.94 10.72 6.70
C LEU A 28 -2.01 10.16 7.77
N HIS A 29 -2.58 9.41 8.72
CA HIS A 29 -1.84 8.79 9.81
C HIS A 29 -2.27 7.35 9.99
N HIS A 30 -1.35 6.42 9.76
CA HIS A 30 -1.60 4.99 9.90
C HIS A 30 -0.28 4.23 10.08
N SER A 31 -0.31 3.08 10.77
CA SER A 31 0.90 2.30 11.09
C SER A 31 1.65 1.79 9.86
N ASN A 32 0.96 1.63 8.73
CA ASN A 32 1.52 1.17 7.46
C ASN A 32 1.73 2.28 6.42
N LEU A 33 1.78 3.54 6.85
CA LEU A 33 2.24 4.67 6.04
C LEU A 33 3.44 5.31 6.74
N VAL A 34 4.42 5.75 5.97
CA VAL A 34 5.61 6.42 6.54
C VAL A 34 5.20 7.76 7.15
N ASN A 35 5.64 8.00 8.38
CA ASN A 35 5.35 9.22 9.12
C ASN A 35 6.24 10.38 8.66
N LEU A 36 5.60 11.47 8.20
CA LEU A 36 6.28 12.75 7.96
C LEU A 36 6.46 13.48 9.29
N ILE A 37 7.71 13.67 9.70
CA ILE A 37 8.07 14.40 10.93
C ILE A 37 8.00 15.91 10.70
N GLY A 38 8.37 16.37 9.50
CA GLY A 38 8.33 17.77 9.14
C GLY A 38 8.82 18.03 7.73
N TYR A 39 8.81 19.29 7.33
CA TYR A 39 9.29 19.72 6.02
C TYR A 39 10.02 21.06 6.13
N CYS A 40 10.85 21.36 5.13
CA CYS A 40 11.46 22.68 4.94
C CYS A 40 11.06 23.22 3.57
N ALA A 41 10.51 24.44 3.57
CA ALA A 41 10.14 25.19 2.38
C ALA A 41 10.81 26.59 2.36
N ASP A 42 11.97 26.73 3.02
CA ASP A 42 12.68 28.02 3.11
C ASP A 42 13.43 28.32 1.80
N GLY A 43 13.14 29.48 1.21
CA GLY A 43 13.62 29.88 -0.11
C GLY A 43 13.39 28.78 -1.16
N ASP A 44 14.49 28.31 -1.75
CA ASP A 44 14.51 27.27 -2.78
C ASP A 44 14.70 25.85 -2.21
N GLN A 45 14.71 25.67 -0.88
CA GLN A 45 14.84 24.36 -0.27
C GLN A 45 13.47 23.67 -0.23
N ARG A 46 13.43 22.41 -0.69
CA ARG A 46 12.27 21.52 -0.59
C ARG A 46 12.73 20.22 0.05
N LEU A 47 12.65 20.17 1.37
CA LEU A 47 13.09 19.03 2.16
C LEU A 47 11.89 18.38 2.85
N LEU A 48 11.83 17.06 2.83
CA LEU A 48 10.87 16.27 3.60
C LEU A 48 11.64 15.42 4.61
N VAL A 49 11.21 15.45 5.86
CA VAL A 49 11.86 14.75 6.97
C VAL A 49 10.92 13.67 7.47
N TYR A 50 11.35 12.41 7.40
CA TYR A 50 10.56 11.25 7.77
C TYR A 50 11.18 10.49 8.94
N GLU A 51 10.37 9.61 9.54
CA GLU A 51 10.92 8.51 10.31
C GLU A 51 11.92 7.70 9.47
N TYR A 52 12.99 7.25 10.11
CA TYR A 52 14.01 6.46 9.41
C TYR A 52 13.60 4.98 9.40
N MET A 53 13.55 4.39 8.21
CA MET A 53 13.23 2.97 7.98
C MET A 53 14.55 2.21 7.76
N PRO A 54 15.11 1.55 8.80
CA PRO A 54 16.50 1.08 8.80
C PRO A 54 16.80 -0.05 7.82
N LEU A 55 15.79 -0.80 7.38
CA LEU A 55 15.98 -1.87 6.40
C LEU A 55 15.83 -1.36 4.95
N GLY A 56 15.52 -0.09 4.72
CA GLY A 56 15.34 0.41 3.35
C GLY A 56 14.03 -0.09 2.74
N SER A 57 14.04 -0.40 1.44
CA SER A 57 12.87 -0.77 0.65
C SER A 57 12.71 -2.27 0.50
N LEU A 58 11.52 -2.76 0.15
CA LEU A 58 11.28 -4.15 -0.20
C LEU A 58 12.15 -4.60 -1.39
N GLU A 59 12.40 -3.71 -2.35
CA GLU A 59 13.27 -3.99 -3.49
C GLU A 59 14.68 -4.46 -3.05
N ASP A 60 15.25 -3.82 -2.02
CA ASP A 60 16.57 -4.14 -1.47
C ASP A 60 16.66 -5.55 -0.83
N HIS A 61 15.52 -6.14 -0.48
CA HIS A 61 15.44 -7.45 0.18
C HIS A 61 14.84 -8.56 -0.69
N LEU A 62 14.36 -8.21 -1.86
CA LEU A 62 13.68 -9.15 -2.76
C LEU A 62 14.36 -9.24 -4.13
N LEU A 63 14.75 -8.10 -4.70
CA LEU A 63 15.18 -7.99 -6.10
C LEU A 63 16.67 -7.62 -6.21
N ASP A 64 17.20 -6.87 -5.24
CA ASP A 64 18.59 -6.40 -5.18
C ASP A 64 19.35 -6.95 -3.97
N LEU A 65 19.25 -8.26 -3.75
CA LEU A 65 19.94 -8.93 -2.65
C LEU A 65 21.45 -8.67 -2.68
N SER A 66 21.96 -8.03 -1.63
CA SER A 66 23.39 -7.81 -1.48
C SER A 66 24.12 -9.13 -1.23
N PRO A 67 25.41 -9.26 -1.65
CA PRO A 67 26.17 -10.48 -1.38
C PRO A 67 26.20 -10.84 0.12
N GLY A 68 25.73 -12.04 0.45
CA GLY A 68 25.67 -12.56 1.83
C GLY A 68 24.42 -12.18 2.62
N GLN A 69 23.47 -11.44 2.02
CA GLN A 69 22.16 -11.21 2.60
C GLN A 69 21.25 -12.41 2.36
N SER A 70 20.60 -12.89 3.42
CA SER A 70 19.59 -13.96 3.29
C SER A 70 18.33 -13.42 2.60
N PRO A 71 17.71 -14.19 1.68
CA PRO A 71 16.43 -13.83 1.10
C PRO A 71 15.31 -13.83 2.17
N LEU A 72 14.25 -13.07 1.91
CA LEU A 72 13.05 -13.09 2.76
C LEU A 72 12.37 -14.46 2.69
N ASP A 73 12.06 -15.03 3.85
CA ASP A 73 11.22 -16.22 3.96
C ASP A 73 9.77 -15.94 3.55
N TRP A 74 8.99 -17.01 3.34
CA TRP A 74 7.60 -16.93 2.91
C TRP A 74 6.70 -16.10 3.84
N TYR A 75 6.80 -16.30 5.15
CA TYR A 75 5.91 -15.64 6.10
C TYR A 75 6.22 -14.15 6.22
N THR A 76 7.49 -13.78 6.17
CA THR A 76 7.93 -12.38 6.12
C THR A 76 7.42 -11.70 4.85
N ARG A 77 7.47 -12.36 3.68
CA ARG A 77 6.89 -11.84 2.44
C ARG A 77 5.37 -11.62 2.57
N MET A 78 4.64 -12.58 3.13
CA MET A 78 3.18 -12.44 3.32
C MET A 78 2.81 -11.38 4.36
N LYS A 79 3.62 -11.21 5.41
CA LYS A 79 3.48 -10.11 6.36
C LYS A 79 3.63 -8.75 5.68
N ILE A 80 4.66 -8.58 4.86
CA ILE A 80 4.90 -7.35 4.09
C ILE A 80 3.73 -7.07 3.13
N ALA A 81 3.24 -8.09 2.41
CA ALA A 81 2.07 -7.95 1.55
C ALA A 81 0.84 -7.48 2.33
N LEU A 82 0.58 -8.07 3.50
CA LEU A 82 -0.55 -7.70 4.34
C LEU A 82 -0.42 -6.26 4.85
N ASP A 83 0.75 -5.85 5.30
CA ASP A 83 1.02 -4.51 5.80
C ASP A 83 0.85 -3.45 4.69
N ALA A 84 1.37 -3.71 3.49
CA ALA A 84 1.15 -2.85 2.33
C ALA A 84 -0.34 -2.76 1.95
N ALA A 85 -1.06 -3.88 1.97
CA ALA A 85 -2.49 -3.92 1.69
C ALA A 85 -3.31 -3.12 2.72
N LYS A 86 -2.96 -3.20 4.00
CA LYS A 86 -3.60 -2.38 5.06
C LYS A 86 -3.33 -0.89 4.89
N GLY A 87 -2.12 -0.52 4.50
CA GLY A 87 -1.80 0.86 4.13
C GLY A 87 -2.73 1.36 3.01
N LEU A 88 -2.92 0.54 1.98
CA LEU A 88 -3.78 0.88 0.85
C LEU A 88 -5.27 0.88 1.20
N GLU A 89 -5.74 -0.06 2.03
CA GLU A 89 -7.10 -0.08 2.59
C GLU A 89 -7.41 1.19 3.37
N TYR A 90 -6.48 1.67 4.20
CA TYR A 90 -6.67 2.94 4.90
C TYR A 90 -6.85 4.11 3.92
N LEU A 91 -6.05 4.17 2.86
CA LEU A 91 -6.17 5.22 1.83
C LEU A 91 -7.50 5.16 1.07
N HIS A 92 -7.98 3.96 0.74
CA HIS A 92 -9.19 3.79 -0.08
C HIS A 92 -10.48 3.91 0.74
N ASP A 93 -10.53 3.26 1.90
CA ASP A 93 -11.78 3.02 2.63
C ASP A 93 -11.93 3.90 3.87
N LYS A 94 -10.83 4.43 4.43
CA LYS A 94 -10.84 5.22 5.67
C LYS A 94 -10.57 6.70 5.45
N ALA A 95 -9.73 7.05 4.48
CA ALA A 95 -9.54 8.45 4.12
C ALA A 95 -10.80 9.03 3.46
N ASN A 96 -11.15 10.26 3.83
CA ASN A 96 -12.28 10.97 3.25
C ASN A 96 -11.85 12.37 2.75
N PRO A 97 -11.90 12.65 1.42
CA PRO A 97 -12.22 11.69 0.36
C PRO A 97 -11.15 10.58 0.23
N PRO A 98 -11.47 9.45 -0.45
CA PRO A 98 -10.51 8.38 -0.70
C PRO A 98 -9.23 8.93 -1.34
N VAL A 99 -8.10 8.26 -1.14
CA VAL A 99 -6.81 8.63 -1.73
C VAL A 99 -6.33 7.50 -2.63
N ILE A 100 -6.08 7.82 -3.90
CA ILE A 100 -5.47 6.92 -4.87
C ILE A 100 -3.96 7.16 -4.83
N TYR A 101 -3.20 6.12 -4.50
CA TYR A 101 -1.78 6.18 -4.21
C TYR A 101 -0.92 6.28 -5.49
N ARG A 102 -1.32 5.55 -6.54
CA ARG A 102 -0.87 5.67 -7.94
C ARG A 102 0.57 5.24 -8.26
N ASP A 103 1.47 5.12 -7.28
CA ASP A 103 2.85 4.66 -7.50
C ASP A 103 3.23 3.51 -6.55
N LEU A 104 2.35 2.51 -6.43
CA LEU A 104 2.67 1.29 -5.68
C LEU A 104 3.66 0.42 -6.44
N LYS A 105 4.82 0.19 -5.81
CA LYS A 105 5.92 -0.66 -6.29
C LYS A 105 6.80 -1.06 -5.10
N SER A 106 7.64 -2.08 -5.29
CA SER A 106 8.51 -2.60 -4.24
C SER A 106 9.47 -1.55 -3.64
N SER A 107 9.99 -0.61 -4.43
CA SER A 107 10.86 0.47 -3.91
C SER A 107 10.14 1.52 -3.04
N ASN A 108 8.82 1.60 -3.12
CA ASN A 108 8.01 2.52 -2.32
C ASN A 108 7.41 1.86 -1.06
N ILE A 109 7.79 0.61 -0.78
CA ILE A 109 7.41 -0.11 0.44
C ILE A 109 8.65 -0.20 1.32
N LEU A 110 8.69 0.59 2.39
CA LEU A 110 9.83 0.65 3.30
C LEU A 110 9.63 -0.28 4.50
N LEU A 111 10.75 -0.79 5.03
CA LEU A 111 10.78 -1.82 6.06
C LEU A 111 11.48 -1.30 7.32
N ASP A 112 10.83 -1.51 8.47
CA ASP A 112 11.47 -1.30 9.77
C ASP A 112 12.30 -2.52 10.20
N LYS A 113 12.95 -2.44 11.36
CA LYS A 113 13.84 -3.50 11.86
C LYS A 113 13.12 -4.82 12.18
N GLU A 114 11.79 -4.82 12.27
CA GLU A 114 10.94 -5.98 12.45
C GLU A 114 10.26 -6.44 11.15
N TYR A 115 10.68 -5.91 10.00
CA TYR A 115 10.05 -6.13 8.69
C TYR A 115 8.56 -5.74 8.66
N ASN A 116 8.13 -4.79 9.49
CA ASN A 116 6.81 -4.16 9.29
C ASN A 116 6.91 -3.22 8.09
N ALA A 117 5.93 -3.28 7.20
CA ALA A 117 5.96 -2.52 5.96
C ALA A 117 5.16 -1.22 6.04
N LYS A 118 5.71 -0.16 5.44
CA LYS A 118 5.07 1.15 5.32
C LYS A 118 5.16 1.69 3.90
N LEU A 119 4.05 2.21 3.37
CA LEU A 119 4.04 2.91 2.09
C LEU A 119 4.70 4.28 2.23
N SER A 120 5.59 4.63 1.30
CA SER A 120 6.32 5.92 1.24
C SER A 120 5.98 6.71 -0.03
N ASP A 121 6.63 7.85 -0.30
CA ASP A 121 6.58 8.56 -1.58
C ASP A 121 5.17 8.87 -2.12
N PHE A 122 4.47 9.79 -1.45
CA PHE A 122 3.10 10.18 -1.80
C PHE A 122 3.04 11.26 -2.90
N GLY A 123 4.15 11.62 -3.54
CA GLY A 123 4.23 12.74 -4.47
C GLY A 123 3.25 12.64 -5.65
N LEU A 124 2.88 11.41 -6.06
CA LEU A 124 1.94 11.18 -7.16
C LEU A 124 0.48 10.93 -6.72
N ALA A 125 0.24 10.83 -5.42
CA ALA A 125 -1.06 10.51 -4.86
C ALA A 125 -2.12 11.55 -5.24
N LYS A 126 -3.36 11.10 -5.34
CA LYS A 126 -4.51 11.93 -5.73
C LYS A 126 -5.70 11.65 -4.84
N LEU A 127 -6.48 12.68 -4.55
CA LEU A 127 -7.81 12.47 -4.02
C LEU A 127 -8.66 11.74 -5.08
N GLY A 128 -9.34 10.70 -4.64
CA GLY A 128 -10.28 9.93 -5.42
C GLY A 128 -11.50 10.75 -5.82
N PRO A 129 -12.39 10.15 -6.63
CA PRO A 129 -13.57 10.86 -7.10
C PRO A 129 -14.49 11.24 -5.93
N VAL A 130 -15.12 12.41 -6.03
CA VAL A 130 -16.10 12.95 -5.07
C VAL A 130 -17.44 13.16 -5.78
N GLY A 131 -18.54 12.96 -5.06
CA GLY A 131 -19.90 13.09 -5.59
C GLY A 131 -20.24 11.98 -6.59
N ASP A 132 -20.81 12.35 -7.74
CA ASP A 132 -21.26 11.40 -8.76
C ASP A 132 -20.14 10.92 -9.70
N ASN A 133 -18.90 11.37 -9.49
CA ASN A 133 -17.77 10.94 -10.30
C ASN A 133 -17.38 9.50 -9.97
N THR A 134 -17.05 8.72 -10.99
CA THR A 134 -16.59 7.32 -10.83
C THR A 134 -15.08 7.17 -10.93
N HIS A 135 -14.38 8.18 -11.42
CA HIS A 135 -12.94 8.17 -11.68
C HIS A 135 -12.34 9.57 -11.63
N VAL A 136 -11.01 9.62 -11.57
CA VAL A 136 -10.22 10.84 -11.71
C VAL A 136 -9.54 10.84 -13.07
N SER A 137 -9.94 11.75 -13.96
CA SER A 137 -9.23 11.96 -15.24
C SER A 137 -7.90 12.68 -14.98
N SER A 138 -6.79 12.01 -15.29
CA SER A 138 -5.45 12.54 -15.06
C SER A 138 -4.49 12.08 -16.14
N ARG A 139 -3.43 12.84 -16.40
CA ARG A 139 -2.29 12.36 -17.21
C ARG A 139 -1.82 11.01 -16.66
N VAL A 140 -1.44 10.08 -17.53
CA VAL A 140 -0.84 8.81 -17.09
C VAL A 140 0.52 9.10 -16.43
N MET A 141 0.66 8.74 -15.16
CA MET A 141 1.90 8.80 -14.37
C MET A 141 1.93 7.59 -13.44
N GLY A 142 3.11 7.26 -12.92
CA GLY A 142 3.38 6.04 -12.18
C GLY A 142 4.50 5.25 -12.85
N THR A 143 4.92 4.18 -12.21
CA THR A 143 6.06 3.38 -12.67
C THR A 143 5.63 2.35 -13.72
N TYR A 144 6.37 2.30 -14.84
CA TYR A 144 6.11 1.34 -15.91
C TYR A 144 6.20 -0.11 -15.38
N GLY A 145 5.27 -0.96 -15.80
CA GLY A 145 5.12 -2.34 -15.28
C GLY A 145 4.08 -2.50 -14.18
N TYR A 146 3.76 -1.44 -13.43
CA TYR A 146 2.78 -1.47 -12.33
C TYR A 146 1.41 -0.88 -12.71
N CYS A 147 1.37 -0.02 -13.73
CA CYS A 147 0.15 0.67 -14.12
C CYS A 147 -0.93 -0.27 -14.68
N ALA A 148 -2.16 -0.10 -14.18
CA ALA A 148 -3.32 -0.82 -14.66
C ALA A 148 -3.64 -0.54 -16.16
N PRO A 149 -4.10 -1.54 -16.92
CA PRO A 149 -4.28 -1.44 -18.37
C PRO A 149 -5.34 -0.41 -18.79
N GLU A 150 -6.44 -0.29 -18.02
CA GLU A 150 -7.45 0.74 -18.25
C GLU A 150 -6.90 2.14 -18.03
N TYR A 151 -6.10 2.33 -16.98
CA TYR A 151 -5.52 3.63 -16.68
C TYR A 151 -4.52 4.05 -17.76
N GLN A 152 -3.69 3.13 -18.24
CA GLN A 152 -2.76 3.39 -19.35
C GLN A 152 -3.49 3.81 -20.63
N ARG A 153 -4.63 3.16 -20.93
CA ARG A 153 -5.38 3.37 -22.18
C ARG A 153 -6.26 4.61 -22.16
N THR A 154 -6.93 4.89 -21.03
CA THR A 154 -7.97 5.92 -20.95
C THR A 154 -7.58 7.12 -20.10
N GLY A 155 -6.54 7.01 -19.26
CA GLY A 155 -6.19 8.02 -18.27
C GLY A 155 -7.16 8.10 -17.08
N GLN A 156 -8.13 7.17 -16.99
CA GLN A 156 -9.08 7.10 -15.89
C GLN A 156 -8.42 6.40 -14.70
N LEU A 157 -8.15 7.18 -13.65
CA LEU A 157 -7.53 6.69 -12.43
C LEU A 157 -8.60 6.38 -11.39
N THR A 158 -8.51 5.20 -10.77
CA THR A 158 -9.45 4.74 -9.72
C THR A 158 -8.69 4.02 -8.60
N VAL A 159 -9.35 3.76 -7.47
CA VAL A 159 -8.80 2.89 -6.42
C VAL A 159 -8.48 1.47 -6.94
N LYS A 160 -9.19 0.99 -7.96
CA LYS A 160 -8.92 -0.30 -8.62
C LYS A 160 -7.63 -0.31 -9.44
N SER A 161 -7.10 0.86 -9.80
CA SER A 161 -5.79 0.98 -10.44
C SER A 161 -4.65 0.68 -9.44
N ASP A 162 -4.81 1.07 -8.17
CA ASP A 162 -3.88 0.68 -7.11
C ASP A 162 -3.99 -0.81 -6.78
N VAL A 163 -5.21 -1.39 -6.80
CA VAL A 163 -5.40 -2.85 -6.60
C VAL A 163 -4.63 -3.65 -7.65
N TYR A 164 -4.63 -3.20 -8.91
CA TYR A 164 -3.81 -3.83 -9.95
C TYR A 164 -2.31 -3.73 -9.63
N SER A 165 -1.85 -2.53 -9.25
CA SER A 165 -0.46 -2.29 -8.87
C SER A 165 -0.03 -3.17 -7.68
N PHE A 166 -0.95 -3.39 -6.72
CA PHE A 166 -0.75 -4.31 -5.60
C PHE A 166 -0.61 -5.76 -6.08
N GLY A 167 -1.43 -6.17 -7.06
CA GLY A 167 -1.31 -7.48 -7.69
C GLY A 167 0.07 -7.71 -8.33
N VAL A 168 0.67 -6.67 -8.92
CA VAL A 168 2.05 -6.73 -9.45
C VAL A 168 3.04 -6.94 -8.31
N VAL A 169 2.99 -6.14 -7.24
CA VAL A 169 3.87 -6.29 -6.07
C VAL A 169 3.73 -7.66 -5.42
N LEU A 170 2.50 -8.17 -5.28
CA LEU A 170 2.26 -9.52 -4.73
C LEU A 170 2.88 -10.60 -5.63
N LEU A 171 2.85 -10.41 -6.95
CA LEU A 171 3.52 -11.31 -7.88
C LEU A 171 5.04 -11.21 -7.80
N GLU A 172 5.63 -10.02 -7.56
CA GLU A 172 7.05 -9.88 -7.25
C GLU A 172 7.41 -10.67 -5.98
N LEU A 173 6.63 -10.52 -4.91
CA LEU A 173 6.82 -11.26 -3.65
C LEU A 173 6.77 -12.78 -3.85
N ILE A 174 5.85 -13.28 -4.69
CA ILE A 174 5.70 -14.72 -4.97
C ILE A 174 6.88 -15.25 -5.80
N THR A 175 7.34 -14.47 -6.79
CA THR A 175 8.25 -14.94 -7.85
C THR A 175 9.71 -14.56 -7.65
N GLY A 176 10.00 -13.56 -6.81
CA GLY A 176 11.33 -12.95 -6.71
C GLY A 176 11.77 -12.24 -7.99
N LYS A 177 10.84 -11.93 -8.91
CA LYS A 177 11.13 -11.31 -10.21
C LYS A 177 10.69 -9.85 -10.22
N ARG A 178 11.41 -9.02 -10.98
CA ARG A 178 11.09 -7.61 -11.22
C ARG A 178 9.85 -7.48 -12.10
N ALA A 179 9.01 -6.48 -11.84
CA ALA A 179 7.88 -6.14 -12.72
C ALA A 179 8.31 -5.88 -14.17
N VAL A 180 9.47 -5.26 -14.36
CA VAL A 180 10.10 -5.05 -15.67
C VAL A 180 11.58 -5.44 -15.61
N ASP A 181 11.98 -6.39 -16.45
CA ASP A 181 13.37 -6.82 -16.60
C ASP A 181 13.86 -6.55 -18.03
N ILE A 182 14.61 -5.46 -18.18
CA ILE A 182 15.16 -5.04 -19.47
C ILE A 182 16.28 -5.94 -19.99
N THR A 183 16.77 -6.87 -19.18
CA THR A 183 17.78 -7.86 -19.59
C THR A 183 17.17 -9.07 -20.30
N LYS A 184 15.84 -9.21 -20.23
CA LYS A 184 15.05 -10.25 -20.90
C LYS A 184 14.55 -9.76 -22.26
N ASP A 185 14.07 -10.70 -23.08
CA ASP A 185 13.53 -10.43 -24.40
C ASP A 185 12.02 -10.73 -24.49
N GLY A 186 11.31 -9.89 -25.23
CA GLY A 186 9.91 -10.10 -25.58
C GLY A 186 8.98 -10.20 -24.37
N HIS A 187 8.22 -11.29 -24.29
CA HIS A 187 7.19 -11.51 -23.26
C HIS A 187 7.76 -11.70 -21.84
N GLU A 188 9.04 -12.07 -21.71
CA GLU A 188 9.71 -12.22 -20.41
C GLU A 188 10.13 -10.87 -19.80
N GLN A 189 10.06 -9.77 -20.56
CA GLN A 189 10.40 -8.44 -20.04
C GLN A 189 9.39 -7.92 -19.03
N ASN A 190 8.12 -8.29 -19.15
CA ASN A 190 7.06 -7.83 -18.26
C ASN A 190 6.52 -9.00 -17.43
N LEU A 191 6.62 -8.88 -16.11
CA LEU A 191 6.27 -9.95 -15.17
C LEU A 191 4.83 -10.44 -15.34
N VAL A 192 3.87 -9.52 -15.48
CA VAL A 192 2.45 -9.86 -15.61
C VAL A 192 2.21 -10.63 -16.91
N THR A 193 2.82 -10.18 -18.00
CA THR A 193 2.73 -10.83 -19.32
C THR A 193 3.32 -12.24 -19.31
N TRP A 194 4.47 -12.41 -18.66
CA TRP A 194 5.10 -13.71 -18.48
C TRP A 194 4.26 -14.66 -17.61
N ALA A 195 3.67 -14.16 -16.52
CA ALA A 195 2.89 -14.96 -15.59
C ALA A 195 1.47 -15.28 -16.09
N GLU A 196 0.89 -14.46 -16.97
CA GLU A 196 -0.49 -14.59 -17.47
C GLU A 196 -0.91 -16.02 -17.85
N PRO A 197 -0.17 -16.78 -18.69
CA PRO A 197 -0.54 -18.15 -19.03
C PRO A 197 -0.52 -19.12 -17.84
N ILE A 198 0.28 -18.83 -16.81
CA ILE A 198 0.37 -19.64 -15.58
C ILE A 198 -0.78 -19.27 -14.63
N LEU A 199 -1.10 -17.99 -14.49
CA LEU A 199 -2.19 -17.50 -13.64
C LEU A 199 -3.57 -18.04 -14.09
N LYS A 200 -3.72 -18.35 -15.37
CA LYS A 200 -4.92 -18.97 -15.97
C LYS A 200 -5.06 -20.47 -15.71
N ASP A 201 -4.01 -21.15 -15.25
CA ASP A 201 -4.01 -22.59 -14.97
C ASP A 201 -3.51 -22.88 -13.55
N THR A 202 -4.44 -23.15 -12.65
CA THR A 202 -4.16 -23.45 -11.24
C THR A 202 -3.18 -24.63 -11.02
N SER A 203 -3.08 -25.56 -11.97
CA SER A 203 -2.15 -26.69 -11.87
C SER A 203 -0.68 -26.27 -12.03
N ARG A 204 -0.46 -25.11 -12.64
CA ARG A 204 0.86 -24.55 -12.96
C ARG A 204 1.35 -23.52 -11.96
N TYR A 205 0.56 -23.18 -10.93
CA TYR A 205 0.90 -22.11 -9.98
C TYR A 205 2.28 -22.27 -9.35
N ILE A 206 2.73 -23.51 -9.10
CA ILE A 206 4.04 -23.78 -8.54
C ILE A 206 5.21 -23.28 -9.42
N GLU A 207 5.00 -23.11 -10.72
CA GLU A 207 5.99 -22.54 -11.65
C GLU A 207 6.30 -21.06 -11.33
N LEU A 208 5.45 -20.38 -10.56
CA LEU A 208 5.66 -19.00 -10.12
C LEU A 208 6.50 -18.90 -8.84
N ALA A 209 6.78 -20.01 -8.15
CA ALA A 209 7.49 -19.95 -6.88
C ALA A 209 8.92 -19.42 -7.07
N ASP A 210 9.32 -18.45 -6.24
CA ASP A 210 10.69 -18.01 -6.16
C ASP A 210 11.61 -19.18 -5.77
N PRO A 211 12.61 -19.53 -6.60
CA PRO A 211 13.56 -20.59 -6.28
C PRO A 211 14.32 -20.38 -4.96
N LEU A 212 14.48 -19.13 -4.51
CA LEU A 212 15.14 -18.78 -3.25
C LEU A 212 14.32 -19.15 -2.01
N LEU A 213 13.04 -19.50 -2.16
CA LEU A 213 12.24 -20.05 -1.07
C LEU A 213 12.50 -21.54 -0.84
N GLU A 214 13.21 -22.24 -1.75
CA GLU A 214 13.59 -23.66 -1.59
C GLU A 214 12.41 -24.61 -1.23
N ASP A 215 11.23 -24.35 -1.79
CA ASP A 215 9.96 -25.06 -1.47
C ASP A 215 9.50 -24.92 0.01
N ASP A 216 10.07 -23.99 0.78
CA ASP A 216 9.71 -23.70 2.18
C ASP A 216 8.50 -22.75 2.27
N PHE A 217 7.35 -23.25 1.83
CA PHE A 217 6.07 -22.56 1.96
C PHE A 217 4.89 -23.54 1.98
N PRO A 218 3.79 -23.23 2.68
CA PRO A 218 2.60 -24.06 2.64
C PRO A 218 1.92 -23.98 1.26
N LYS A 219 1.92 -25.07 0.50
CA LYS A 219 1.34 -25.12 -0.86
C LYS A 219 -0.07 -24.56 -0.97
N LYS A 220 -0.92 -24.80 0.04
CA LYS A 220 -2.28 -24.24 0.10
C LYS A 220 -2.25 -22.70 0.16
N ASN A 221 -1.45 -22.15 1.07
CA ASN A 221 -1.35 -20.71 1.26
C ASN A 221 -0.69 -20.05 0.04
N PHE A 222 0.31 -20.71 -0.54
CA PHE A 222 0.94 -20.29 -1.79
C PHE A 222 -0.07 -20.18 -2.93
N ASN A 223 -0.85 -21.25 -3.18
CA ASN A 223 -1.87 -21.23 -4.23
C ASN A 223 -2.94 -20.15 -3.99
N GLN A 224 -3.29 -19.88 -2.73
CA GLN A 224 -4.19 -18.80 -2.37
C GLN A 224 -3.59 -17.42 -2.66
N ALA A 225 -2.31 -17.19 -2.35
CA ALA A 225 -1.64 -15.93 -2.67
C ALA A 225 -1.59 -15.69 -4.19
N VAL A 226 -1.28 -16.73 -4.97
CA VAL A 226 -1.29 -16.67 -6.44
C VAL A 226 -2.68 -16.35 -6.97
N ALA A 227 -3.73 -16.96 -6.41
CA ALA A 227 -5.11 -16.65 -6.79
C ALA A 227 -5.49 -15.20 -6.46
N VAL A 228 -5.06 -14.67 -5.29
CA VAL A 228 -5.25 -13.26 -4.93
C VAL A 228 -4.55 -12.33 -5.93
N ALA A 229 -3.30 -12.62 -6.29
CA ALA A 229 -2.58 -11.87 -7.33
C ALA A 229 -3.34 -11.91 -8.67
N ALA A 230 -3.80 -13.08 -9.11
CA ALA A 230 -4.56 -13.25 -10.34
C ALA A 230 -5.88 -12.46 -10.35
N MET A 231 -6.58 -12.38 -9.21
CA MET A 231 -7.80 -11.57 -9.06
C MET A 231 -7.51 -10.06 -9.10
N CYS A 232 -6.39 -9.62 -8.52
CA CYS A 232 -5.96 -8.22 -8.57
C CYS A 232 -5.52 -7.79 -9.98
N LEU A 233 -4.92 -8.71 -10.75
CA LEU A 233 -4.37 -8.49 -12.08
C LEU A 233 -5.38 -8.63 -13.23
N GLN A 234 -6.68 -8.73 -12.94
CA GLN A 234 -7.71 -8.79 -13.98
C GLN A 234 -7.69 -7.53 -14.87
N ASP A 235 -7.85 -7.71 -16.18
CA ASP A 235 -7.89 -6.59 -17.14
C ASP A 235 -9.07 -5.65 -16.88
N ASP A 236 -10.23 -6.21 -16.55
CA ASP A 236 -11.40 -5.42 -16.17
C ASP A 236 -11.33 -5.00 -14.69
N ALA A 237 -11.25 -3.69 -14.46
CA ALA A 237 -11.20 -3.11 -13.12
C ALA A 237 -12.45 -3.40 -12.27
N ALA A 238 -13.60 -3.68 -12.90
CA ALA A 238 -14.84 -3.96 -12.19
C ALA A 238 -14.77 -5.29 -11.42
N VAL A 239 -14.09 -6.29 -11.97
CA VAL A 239 -13.99 -7.64 -11.35
C VAL A 239 -12.81 -7.78 -10.37
N ARG A 240 -11.90 -6.81 -10.33
CA ARG A 240 -10.86 -6.77 -9.29
C ARG A 240 -11.51 -6.66 -7.90
N PRO A 241 -10.98 -7.34 -6.88
CA PRO A 241 -11.55 -7.28 -5.53
C PRO A 241 -11.43 -5.88 -4.93
N LEU A 242 -12.15 -5.64 -3.82
CA LEU A 242 -11.83 -4.51 -2.95
C LEU A 242 -10.53 -4.81 -2.21
N ILE A 243 -9.77 -3.77 -1.87
CA ILE A 243 -8.52 -3.96 -1.14
C ILE A 243 -8.76 -4.54 0.27
N SER A 244 -9.90 -4.24 0.90
CA SER A 244 -10.34 -4.84 2.16
C SER A 244 -10.58 -6.36 2.07
N ASP A 245 -11.07 -6.86 0.94
CA ASP A 245 -11.17 -8.31 0.68
C ASP A 245 -9.77 -8.94 0.56
N VAL A 246 -8.83 -8.24 -0.08
CA VAL A 246 -7.43 -8.67 -0.21
C VAL A 246 -6.75 -8.71 1.16
N VAL A 247 -6.92 -7.67 1.99
CA VAL A 247 -6.42 -7.65 3.38
C VAL A 247 -6.97 -8.84 4.16
N THR A 248 -8.27 -9.12 4.04
CA THR A 248 -8.91 -10.26 4.69
C THR A 248 -8.27 -11.57 4.24
N ALA A 249 -8.10 -11.78 2.94
CA ALA A 249 -7.46 -12.99 2.41
C ALA A 249 -6.02 -13.17 2.93
N LEU A 250 -5.19 -12.12 2.86
CA LEU A 250 -3.79 -12.14 3.28
C LEU A 250 -3.62 -12.37 4.80
N SER A 251 -4.59 -11.93 5.61
CA SER A 251 -4.55 -12.14 7.07
C SER A 251 -4.52 -13.62 7.49
N PHE A 252 -5.01 -14.52 6.63
CA PHE A 252 -4.94 -15.97 6.82
C PHE A 252 -3.65 -16.59 6.25
N LEU A 253 -2.93 -15.89 5.37
CA LEU A 253 -1.72 -16.40 4.71
C LEU A 253 -0.45 -16.09 5.50
N GLY A 254 -0.44 -14.97 6.24
CA GLY A 254 0.70 -14.52 7.06
C GLY A 254 0.82 -15.19 8.44
N GLN A 255 0.01 -16.21 8.74
CA GLN A 255 0.10 -16.95 9.99
C GLN A 255 0.99 -18.18 9.82
N GLU A 256 2.08 -18.23 10.57
CA GLU A 256 2.82 -19.47 10.85
C GLU A 256 1.84 -20.51 11.39
N PRO A 257 1.86 -21.77 10.92
CA PRO A 257 1.06 -22.82 11.51
C PRO A 257 1.43 -22.93 12.97
N TYR A 258 0.51 -22.57 13.87
CA TYR A 258 0.67 -22.85 15.29
C TYR A 258 1.00 -24.33 15.43
N ASN A 259 2.24 -24.62 15.86
CA ASN A 259 2.64 -25.94 16.28
C ASN A 259 1.66 -26.37 17.37
N ASN A 260 0.74 -27.25 17.00
CA ASN A 260 -0.29 -27.81 17.87
C ASN A 260 0.38 -28.85 18.78
N ILE A 261 1.28 -28.41 19.65
CA ILE A 261 1.88 -29.24 20.70
C ILE A 261 1.01 -29.10 21.94
N GLY A 262 0.02 -29.99 22.01
CA GLY A 262 -0.43 -30.61 23.25
C GLY A 262 -1.40 -29.83 24.15
N LEU A 263 -2.69 -29.86 23.82
CA LEU A 263 -3.75 -29.92 24.85
C LEU A 263 -4.88 -30.86 24.37
N ILE A 264 -4.62 -32.16 24.44
CA ILE A 264 -5.68 -33.18 24.51
C ILE A 264 -5.85 -33.55 25.99
N GLY A 265 -7.07 -33.35 26.50
CA GLY A 265 -7.55 -33.78 27.81
C GLY A 265 -7.26 -32.74 28.91
N SER A 266 -8.23 -32.11 29.58
CA SER A 266 -9.49 -32.67 30.04
C SER A 266 -10.37 -31.55 30.61
N SER A 267 -11.69 -31.69 30.48
CA SER A 267 -12.72 -30.97 31.24
C SER A 267 -13.69 -32.00 31.81
N PRO A 268 -14.49 -31.72 32.85
CA PRO A 268 -14.48 -30.56 33.74
C PRO A 268 -14.52 -30.95 35.24
N ILE A 269 -14.09 -30.05 36.14
CA ILE A 269 -14.57 -30.08 37.53
C ILE A 269 -15.25 -28.75 37.85
N ASN A 270 -16.56 -28.88 38.01
CA ASN A 270 -17.54 -27.94 38.51
C ASN A 270 -17.20 -27.57 39.97
N ASN A 271 -17.25 -26.30 40.34
CA ASN A 271 -17.60 -25.88 41.71
C ASN A 271 -18.05 -24.41 41.73
N ASN A 272 -19.34 -24.23 41.98
CA ASN A 272 -19.98 -22.98 42.35
C ASN A 272 -19.44 -22.51 43.71
N THR A 273 -19.05 -21.24 43.81
CA THR A 273 -19.35 -20.47 45.03
C THR A 273 -19.60 -19.01 44.71
N THR A 274 -20.80 -18.59 45.09
CA THR A 274 -21.38 -17.26 44.99
C THR A 274 -20.76 -16.33 46.04
N THR A 275 -20.32 -15.13 45.65
CA THR A 275 -20.42 -13.94 46.51
C THR A 275 -20.54 -12.68 45.67
N SER A 276 -21.60 -11.94 45.94
CA SER A 276 -21.99 -10.68 45.35
C SER A 276 -21.05 -9.54 45.77
N HIS A 277 -20.68 -8.68 44.83
CA HIS A 277 -20.51 -7.26 45.12
C HIS A 277 -21.01 -6.43 43.94
N LYS A 278 -22.09 -5.68 44.20
CA LYS A 278 -22.59 -4.59 43.37
C LYS A 278 -21.60 -3.42 43.44
N SER A 279 -21.32 -2.81 42.30
CA SER A 279 -20.92 -1.40 42.23
C SER A 279 -21.37 -0.84 40.88
N GLN A 280 -22.39 0.01 40.94
CA GLN A 280 -22.82 0.89 39.85
C GLN A 280 -21.81 2.03 39.71
N VAL A 281 -21.41 2.33 38.48
CA VAL A 281 -20.76 3.60 38.10
C VAL A 281 -21.40 4.05 36.77
N PRO A 282 -21.72 5.35 36.60
CA PRO A 282 -22.73 5.81 35.66
C PRO A 282 -22.23 5.99 34.22
N ILE A 283 -23.17 5.93 33.29
CA ILE A 283 -23.01 6.29 31.88
C ILE A 283 -22.84 7.82 31.81
N VAL A 284 -21.70 8.27 31.31
CA VAL A 284 -21.48 9.63 30.83
C VAL A 284 -21.27 9.52 29.33
N GLU A 285 -22.28 9.91 28.55
CA GLU A 285 -22.16 10.09 27.11
C GLU A 285 -21.21 11.26 26.84
N ASN A 286 -20.06 10.96 26.24
CA ASN A 286 -19.03 11.93 25.94
C ASN A 286 -19.34 12.59 24.58
N HIS A 287 -20.11 13.68 24.61
CA HIS A 287 -20.46 14.49 23.44
C HIS A 287 -19.29 15.29 22.82
N LYS A 288 -18.03 15.06 23.25
CA LYS A 288 -16.85 15.82 22.79
C LYS A 288 -16.08 15.20 21.62
N GLU A 289 -16.18 13.89 21.40
CA GLU A 289 -15.42 13.22 20.32
C GLU A 289 -16.00 13.49 18.92
N LYS A 290 -17.29 13.83 18.81
CA LYS A 290 -17.91 14.15 17.52
C LYS A 290 -17.58 15.55 17.00
N GLU A 291 -17.35 16.52 17.88
CA GLU A 291 -17.03 17.90 17.47
C GLU A 291 -15.58 18.05 17.01
N GLU A 292 -14.63 17.29 17.58
CA GLU A 292 -13.22 17.28 17.14
C GLU A 292 -13.04 16.58 15.77
N GLU A 293 -13.81 15.52 15.47
CA GLU A 293 -13.82 14.89 14.15
C GLU A 293 -14.41 15.81 13.05
N GLU A 294 -15.52 16.49 13.32
CA GLU A 294 -16.17 17.39 12.35
C GLU A 294 -15.32 18.64 12.04
N ILE A 295 -14.63 19.22 13.04
CA ILE A 295 -13.71 20.34 12.83
C ILE A 295 -12.55 19.93 11.92
N SER A 296 -12.04 18.70 12.05
CA SER A 296 -10.97 18.18 11.19
C SER A 296 -11.41 17.98 9.73
N VAL A 297 -12.67 17.59 9.49
CA VAL A 297 -13.19 17.35 8.12
C VAL A 297 -13.37 18.67 7.38
N VAL A 298 -13.85 19.71 8.06
CA VAL A 298 -14.03 21.04 7.46
C VAL A 298 -12.68 21.70 7.16
N GLU A 299 -11.71 21.60 8.07
CA GLU A 299 -10.34 22.09 7.81
C GLU A 299 -9.66 21.28 6.70
N ARG A 300 -9.89 19.97 6.63
CA ARG A 300 -9.41 19.11 5.55
C ARG A 300 -10.02 19.48 4.20
N GLN A 301 -11.33 19.70 4.14
CA GLN A 301 -12.01 20.15 2.92
C GLN A 301 -11.52 21.53 2.49
N ARG A 302 -11.27 22.42 3.45
CA ARG A 302 -10.71 23.75 3.19
C ARG A 302 -9.28 23.69 2.66
N ALA A 303 -8.39 22.92 3.29
CA ALA A 303 -7.01 22.73 2.83
C ALA A 303 -6.97 22.09 1.43
N VAL A 304 -7.86 21.15 1.16
CA VAL A 304 -8.03 20.55 -0.17
C VAL A 304 -8.53 21.58 -1.19
N ALA A 305 -9.53 22.39 -0.85
CA ALA A 305 -10.04 23.45 -1.72
C ALA A 305 -8.98 24.51 -2.00
N GLU A 306 -8.22 24.94 -0.98
CA GLU A 306 -7.11 25.90 -1.10
C GLU A 306 -5.98 25.33 -1.99
N ALA A 307 -5.67 24.04 -1.88
CA ALA A 307 -4.70 23.38 -2.75
C ALA A 307 -5.18 23.29 -4.22
N ILE A 308 -6.47 23.01 -4.44
CA ILE A 308 -7.09 22.99 -5.77
C ILE A 308 -7.11 24.40 -6.40
N GLU A 309 -7.44 25.41 -5.61
CA GLU A 309 -7.52 26.82 -6.04
C GLU A 309 -6.13 27.38 -6.38
N TRP A 310 -5.11 27.05 -5.58
CA TRP A 310 -3.72 27.44 -5.87
C TRP A 310 -3.18 26.76 -7.13
N GLY A 311 -3.51 25.48 -7.34
CA GLY A 311 -3.19 24.75 -8.57
C GLY A 311 -3.90 25.29 -9.82
N SER A 312 -5.07 25.92 -9.64
CA SER A 312 -5.86 26.54 -10.71
C SER A 312 -5.37 27.95 -11.04
N ASN A 313 -5.03 28.75 -10.02
CA ASN A 313 -4.49 30.11 -10.20
C ASN A 313 -3.09 30.10 -10.85
N SER A 314 -2.30 29.06 -10.59
CA SER A 314 -1.00 28.85 -11.27
C SER A 314 -1.14 28.56 -12.77
N ARG A 315 -2.33 28.23 -13.28
CA ARG A 315 -2.59 28.10 -14.73
C ARG A 315 -2.91 29.43 -15.39
N ASN A 316 -3.48 30.39 -14.66
CA ASN A 316 -3.88 31.69 -15.22
C ASN A 316 -2.73 32.71 -15.24
N THR A 317 -1.76 32.61 -14.34
CA THR A 317 -0.55 33.47 -14.35
C THR A 317 0.48 33.09 -15.42
N MET A 318 0.21 32.07 -16.24
CA MET A 318 1.06 31.67 -17.38
C MET A 318 0.51 32.10 -18.75
N GLN A 319 -0.54 32.93 -18.80
CA GLN A 319 -1.05 33.51 -20.06
C GLN A 319 -0.65 34.98 -20.30
N ASP A 320 -0.01 35.64 -19.33
CA ASP A 320 0.36 37.06 -19.41
C ASP A 320 1.89 37.33 -19.42
N HIS A 321 2.72 36.34 -19.76
CA HIS A 321 4.15 36.51 -20.07
C HIS A 321 4.57 35.79 -21.35
#